data_AF-A0A4S0N270-F1
#
_entry.id   AF-A0A4S0N270-F1
#
_cell.length_a   1.000
_cell.length_b   1.000
_cell.length_c   1.000
_cell.angle_alpha   90.00
_cell.angle_beta   90.00
_cell.angle_gamma   90.00
#
_symmetry.space_group_name_H-M   'P 1'
#
loop_
_entity.id
_entity.type
_entity.pdbx_description
1 polymer ?
#
loop_
_entity_poly.entity_id
_entity_poly.type
_entity_poly.pdbx_seq_one_letter_code
_entity_poly.pdbx_strand_id
1 'polypeptide(L)'
;MPKHHAWVGDMNGRDASSLRVVLLILGALAMSPSNAQAQGAGLGAAGELVDPDTLRVCADPSNMPFTDQSGQGFENKLAELVARKTGRKS
;
A
#
# COMPACT_ATOMS: atom_id res chain seq x y z
N MET A 1 20.82 31.78 -66.54
CA MET A 1 21.88 30.81 -66.22
C MET A 1 23.04 31.61 -65.65
N PRO A 2 23.53 31.35 -64.42
CA PRO A 2 23.97 30.04 -63.92
C PRO A 2 23.14 29.49 -62.74
N LYS A 3 23.33 28.19 -62.48
CA LYS A 3 22.75 27.41 -61.38
C LYS A 3 23.82 27.25 -60.30
N HIS A 4 23.52 27.66 -59.07
CA HIS A 4 24.24 27.15 -57.90
C HIS A 4 23.21 26.62 -56.89
N HIS A 5 23.32 25.32 -56.59
CA HIS A 5 22.51 24.63 -55.62
C HIS A 5 22.99 25.02 -54.22
N ALA A 6 22.23 25.87 -53.52
CA ALA A 6 22.42 26.21 -52.11
C ALA A 6 21.92 25.09 -51.18
N TRP A 7 22.33 23.84 -51.43
CA TRP A 7 21.95 22.66 -50.66
C TRP A 7 23.17 22.01 -49.99
N VAL A 8 24.03 22.83 -49.40
CA VAL A 8 25.02 22.38 -48.40
C VAL A 8 25.03 23.42 -47.28
N GLY A 9 23.88 23.57 -46.63
CA GLY A 9 23.74 24.36 -45.41
C GLY A 9 23.88 23.43 -44.21
N ASP A 10 25.12 23.26 -43.76
CA ASP A 10 25.51 23.11 -42.34
C ASP A 10 24.46 22.48 -41.39
N MET A 11 24.47 21.14 -41.32
CA MET A 11 23.69 20.32 -40.37
C MET A 11 24.50 20.00 -39.10
N ASN A 12 25.27 20.94 -38.55
CA ASN A 12 26.19 20.59 -37.44
C ASN A 12 25.96 21.35 -36.11
N GLY A 13 25.13 22.40 -36.10
CA GLY A 13 24.99 23.27 -34.91
C GLY A 13 23.64 23.23 -34.17
N ARG A 14 22.51 23.11 -34.90
CA ARG A 14 21.15 23.21 -34.31
C ARG A 14 20.59 21.87 -33.82
N ASP A 15 21.08 20.76 -34.35
CA ASP A 15 20.54 19.42 -34.08
C ASP A 15 21.00 18.89 -32.73
N ALA A 16 22.26 19.14 -32.34
CA ALA A 16 22.80 18.68 -31.06
C ALA A 16 22.13 19.34 -29.84
N SER A 17 21.69 20.60 -29.96
CA SER A 17 20.97 21.31 -28.89
C SER A 17 19.54 20.80 -28.75
N SER A 18 18.85 20.59 -29.88
CA SER A 18 17.51 20.03 -29.93
C SER A 18 17.47 18.59 -29.38
N LEU A 19 18.49 17.77 -29.69
CA LEU A 19 18.62 16.42 -29.17
C LEU A 19 18.83 16.40 -27.64
N ARG A 20 19.61 17.34 -27.11
CA ARG A 20 19.84 17.47 -25.66
C ARG A 20 18.57 17.85 -24.91
N VAL A 21 17.77 18.78 -25.44
CA VAL A 21 16.50 19.17 -24.83
C VAL A 21 15.51 17.99 -24.81
N VAL A 22 15.43 17.23 -25.90
CA VAL A 22 14.56 16.04 -25.98
C VAL A 22 14.99 14.95 -24.99
N LEU A 23 16.30 14.71 -24.86
CA LEU A 23 16.84 13.75 -23.89
C LEU A 23 16.57 14.17 -22.43
N LEU A 24 16.62 15.46 -22.12
CA LEU A 24 16.30 15.97 -20.78
C LEU A 24 14.81 15.80 -20.43
N ILE A 25 13.91 16.01 -21.39
CA ILE A 25 12.46 15.84 -21.18
C ILE A 25 12.11 14.35 -20.97
N LEU A 26 12.69 13.45 -21.75
CA LEU A 26 12.49 12.00 -21.59
C LEU A 26 13.04 11.47 -20.26
N GLY A 27 14.20 11.96 -19.82
CA GLY A 27 14.75 11.62 -18.51
C GLY A 27 13.86 12.08 -17.35
N ALA A 28 13.24 13.25 -17.46
CA ALA A 28 12.36 13.78 -16.41
C ALA A 28 11.06 12.96 -16.23
N LEU A 29 10.49 12.41 -17.32
CA LEU A 29 9.28 11.58 -17.23
C LEU A 29 9.52 10.23 -16.56
N ALA A 30 10.74 9.67 -16.67
CA ALA A 30 11.10 8.40 -16.05
C ALA A 30 11.26 8.46 -14.52
N MET A 31 11.36 9.67 -13.94
CA MET A 31 11.49 9.90 -12.50
C MET A 31 10.16 10.19 -11.80
N SER A 32 9.04 9.97 -12.48
CA SER A 32 7.72 10.10 -11.87
C SER A 32 7.57 9.10 -10.70
N PRO A 33 7.14 9.51 -9.50
CA PRO A 33 6.90 8.58 -8.42
C PRO A 33 5.81 7.59 -8.84
N SER A 34 6.17 6.31 -8.87
CA SER A 34 5.20 5.22 -8.98
C SER A 34 4.30 5.27 -7.76
N ASN A 35 3.11 5.83 -7.90
CA ASN A 35 2.07 5.72 -6.89
C ASN A 35 1.73 4.23 -6.76
N ALA A 36 2.30 3.57 -5.76
CA ALA A 36 1.93 2.21 -5.39
C ALA A 36 0.45 2.25 -4.99
N GLN A 37 -0.43 1.84 -5.90
CA GLN A 37 -1.82 1.59 -5.57
C GLN A 37 -1.85 0.33 -4.71
N ALA A 38 -1.71 0.51 -3.40
CA ALA A 38 -2.11 -0.52 -2.46
C ALA A 38 -3.57 -0.88 -2.79
N GLN A 39 -3.86 -2.17 -2.89
CA GLN A 39 -5.21 -2.68 -3.10
C GLN A 39 -6.08 -2.05 -2.00
N GLY A 40 -6.98 -1.13 -2.38
CA GLY A 40 -7.96 -0.60 -1.45
C GLY A 40 -8.74 -1.77 -0.87
N ALA A 41 -9.05 -1.71 0.43
CA ALA A 41 -9.76 -2.79 1.12
C ALA A 41 -10.96 -3.23 0.26
N GLY A 42 -10.91 -4.47 -0.22
CA GLY A 42 -11.86 -5.01 -1.19
C GLY A 42 -13.24 -5.24 -0.57
N LEU A 43 -13.90 -6.34 -0.91
CA LEU A 43 -15.22 -6.71 -0.39
C LEU A 43 -15.33 -6.80 1.15
N GLY A 44 -14.22 -6.71 1.89
CA GLY A 44 -14.19 -6.58 3.37
C GLY A 44 -14.31 -5.14 3.90
N ALA A 45 -14.23 -4.10 3.06
CA ALA A 45 -14.43 -2.71 3.48
C ALA A 45 -15.91 -2.33 3.66
N ALA A 46 -16.80 -3.06 2.99
CA ALA A 46 -18.24 -2.88 3.07
C ALA A 46 -18.79 -3.72 4.23
N GLY A 47 -18.54 -3.30 5.46
CA GLY A 47 -19.20 -3.85 6.65
C GLY A 47 -18.44 -4.98 7.33
N GLU A 48 -17.29 -4.66 7.93
CA GLU A 48 -16.70 -5.52 8.94
C GLU A 48 -17.67 -5.63 10.14
N LEU A 49 -18.42 -6.74 10.19
CA LEU A 49 -19.38 -7.08 11.26
C LEU A 49 -18.70 -7.40 12.60
N VAL A 50 -17.38 -7.47 12.61
CA VAL A 50 -16.57 -7.74 13.78
C VAL A 50 -16.04 -6.42 14.28
N ASP A 51 -16.38 -6.05 15.51
CA ASP A 51 -15.80 -4.88 16.15
C ASP A 51 -14.27 -5.06 16.27
N PRO A 52 -13.44 -4.24 15.58
CA PRO A 52 -11.98 -4.38 15.62
C PRO A 52 -11.40 -4.10 17.01
N ASP A 53 -12.15 -3.40 17.87
CA ASP A 53 -11.75 -3.04 19.23
C ASP A 53 -12.10 -4.11 20.27
N THR A 54 -12.77 -5.20 19.87
CA THR A 54 -13.20 -6.29 20.77
C THR A 54 -12.64 -7.63 20.34
N LEU A 55 -11.90 -8.29 21.23
CA LEU A 55 -11.42 -9.66 21.05
C LEU A 55 -12.53 -10.66 21.38
N ARG A 56 -13.05 -11.35 20.37
CA ARG A 56 -14.06 -12.41 20.54
C ARG A 56 -13.39 -13.78 20.56
N VAL A 57 -13.60 -14.54 21.64
CA VAL A 57 -13.05 -15.90 21.81
C VAL A 57 -14.20 -16.90 21.94
N CYS A 58 -14.12 -18.02 21.22
CA CYS A 58 -15.03 -19.14 21.42
C CYS A 58 -14.64 -19.85 22.73
N ALA A 59 -15.54 -19.86 23.73
CA ALA A 59 -15.31 -20.51 25.01
C ALA A 59 -16.48 -21.44 25.35
N ASP A 60 -16.18 -22.63 25.88
CA ASP A 60 -17.18 -23.53 26.44
C ASP A 60 -17.63 -22.99 27.82
N PRO A 61 -18.93 -22.77 28.07
CA PRO A 61 -19.41 -22.23 29.33
C PRO A 61 -19.18 -23.13 30.56
N SER A 62 -18.87 -24.42 30.38
CA SER A 62 -18.81 -25.41 31.47
C SER A 62 -17.64 -26.39 31.32
N ASN A 63 -16.43 -25.87 31.05
CA ASN A 63 -15.23 -26.68 30.82
C ASN A 63 -14.09 -26.33 31.80
N MET A 64 -14.39 -26.37 33.09
CA MET A 64 -13.35 -26.13 34.11
C MET A 64 -12.27 -27.22 34.06
N PRO A 65 -10.99 -26.86 34.31
CA PRO A 65 -10.47 -25.56 34.75
C PRO A 65 -10.12 -24.56 33.62
N PHE A 66 -10.49 -24.85 32.37
CA PHE A 66 -10.13 -24.07 31.18
C PHE A 66 -10.99 -22.82 31.06
N THR A 67 -12.31 -22.99 31.03
CA THR A 67 -13.29 -21.92 30.85
C THR A 67 -14.55 -22.15 31.68
N ASP A 68 -15.16 -21.06 32.12
CA ASP A 68 -16.53 -21.04 32.62
C ASP A 68 -17.21 -19.69 32.34
N GLN A 69 -18.52 -19.61 32.58
CA GLN A 69 -19.28 -18.35 32.46
C GLN A 69 -18.91 -17.30 33.52
N SER A 70 -18.20 -17.69 34.58
CA SER A 70 -17.77 -16.79 35.65
C SER A 70 -16.41 -16.12 35.36
N GLY A 71 -15.72 -16.55 34.30
CA GLY A 71 -14.42 -16.03 33.90
C GLY A 71 -13.26 -16.51 34.79
N GLN A 72 -13.41 -17.61 35.52
CA GLN A 72 -12.41 -18.11 36.46
C GLN A 72 -11.42 -19.10 35.85
N GLY A 73 -11.76 -19.68 34.70
CA GLY A 73 -10.89 -20.61 33.99
C GLY A 73 -9.59 -19.95 33.50
N PHE A 74 -8.54 -20.75 33.31
CA PHE A 74 -7.25 -20.19 32.90
C PHE A 74 -7.30 -19.59 31.48
N GLU A 75 -8.10 -20.14 30.57
CA GLU A 75 -8.25 -19.61 29.21
C GLU A 75 -9.03 -18.29 29.21
N ASN A 76 -9.94 -18.07 30.17
CA ASN A 76 -10.55 -16.76 30.38
C ASN A 76 -9.47 -15.70 30.72
N LYS A 77 -8.49 -16.05 31.57
CA LYS A 77 -7.39 -15.13 31.92
C LYS A 77 -6.41 -14.90 30.78
N LEU A 78 -6.20 -15.91 29.93
CA LEU A 78 -5.40 -15.75 28.70
C LEU A 78 -6.10 -14.83 27.69
N ALA A 79 -7.41 -14.97 27.49
CA ALA A 79 -8.18 -14.09 26.62
C ALA A 79 -8.06 -12.62 27.06
N GLU A 80 -8.21 -12.35 28.36
CA GLU A 80 -8.01 -11.02 28.97
C GLU A 80 -6.58 -10.50 28.73
N LEU A 81 -5.56 -11.34 28.94
CA LEU A 81 -4.15 -10.95 28.72
C LEU A 81 -3.91 -10.54 27.26
N VAL A 82 -4.41 -11.32 26.30
CA VAL A 82 -4.25 -11.07 24.86
C VAL A 82 -5.02 -9.82 24.44
N ALA A 83 -6.25 -9.63 24.93
CA ALA A 83 -7.04 -8.44 24.65
C ALA A 83 -6.27 -7.18 25.09
N ARG A 84 -5.82 -7.12 26.35
CA ARG A 84 -5.00 -5.99 26.85
C ARG A 84 -3.71 -5.79 26.05
N LYS A 85 -2.99 -6.86 25.73
CA LYS A 85 -1.71 -6.76 25.00
C LYS A 85 -1.89 -6.25 23.58
N THR A 86 -3.07 -6.46 23.00
CA THR A 86 -3.41 -6.04 21.64
C THR A 86 -4.28 -4.78 21.60
N GLY A 87 -4.54 -4.13 22.74
CA GLY A 87 -5.33 -2.90 22.81
C GLY A 87 -6.83 -3.09 22.60
N ARG A 88 -7.36 -4.30 22.84
CA ARG A 88 -8.77 -4.66 22.65
C ARG A 88 -9.46 -4.91 23.99
N LYS A 89 -10.79 -4.85 23.97
CA LYS A 89 -11.70 -5.31 25.04
C LYS A 89 -11.87 -6.84 24.95
N SER A 90 -12.08 -7.52 26.07
CA SER A 90 -12.43 -8.94 26.14
C SER A 90 -13.81 -9.17 26.72
#